data_AF-A0A228HFT6-F1
#
_entry.id   AF-A0A228HFT6-F1
#
_cell.length_a   1.000
_cell.length_b   1.000
_cell.length_c   1.000
_cell.angle_alpha   90.00
_cell.angle_beta   90.00
_cell.angle_gamma   90.00
#
_symmetry.space_group_name_H-M   'P 1'
#
loop_
_entity.id
_entity.type
_entity.pdbx_description
1 polymer ?
#
loop_
_entity_poly.entity_id
_entity_poly.type
_entity_poly.pdbx_seq_one_letter_code
_entity_poly.pdbx_strand_id
1 'polypeptide(L)'
;MEPARAPRRRSRVGPLVMILPLCALLGACGIAPGMRMQQPASIPLQSGMTPGESATLPVPVTNIDLSLIRRMRDTERGMPGELRDIVSSPDAYTIGRGDVLQITVWDHPELAAALGAPAQSAPRAADAPPGFVVDQDGTLQFPYAGRLPVAGLTAEQVQTQLARRLDKTFRNPQVTVRIASFRAKQVYIEGEVHTPGSQPVNDIPMTLYDAIGRAGGFSAGADQSRIVLVRDGVERRIDLTGMAEQGRNPSKIVLRNGDLVRVPARDESGVFVMGEVNKPVTALPMRNGRLTLSEAIAQAGSLNANTADAAQLYVVRGMQDAQPQVYHLDARSPVAMVLANQFQLKPKDVVYVDGNGLVRFSRVLSLLLPAINAGLTAAIATK
;
A
#
# COMPACT_ATOMS: atom_id res chain seq x y z
N MET A 1 -5.11 18.18 -102.46
CA MET A 1 -4.61 19.37 -101.72
C MET A 1 -5.38 19.45 -100.41
N GLU A 2 -4.62 19.59 -99.35
CA GLU A 2 -4.87 19.24 -97.94
C GLU A 2 -5.85 20.18 -97.21
N PRO A 3 -6.75 19.69 -96.34
CA PRO A 3 -7.49 20.55 -95.42
C PRO A 3 -6.69 20.82 -94.14
N ALA A 4 -6.56 22.11 -93.81
CA ALA A 4 -5.78 22.64 -92.70
C ALA A 4 -6.27 22.17 -91.31
N ARG A 5 -5.33 21.66 -90.50
CA ARG A 5 -5.51 21.29 -89.09
C ARG A 5 -5.67 22.53 -88.19
N ALA A 6 -6.69 22.50 -87.33
CA ALA A 6 -6.88 23.43 -86.23
C ALA A 6 -5.79 23.28 -85.13
N PRO A 7 -5.40 24.35 -84.43
CA PRO A 7 -4.36 24.30 -83.41
C PRO A 7 -4.88 23.73 -82.08
N ARG A 8 -4.21 22.70 -81.56
CA ARG A 8 -4.44 22.15 -80.21
C ARG A 8 -3.93 23.13 -79.14
N ARG A 9 -4.83 23.61 -78.29
CA ARG A 9 -4.55 24.36 -77.05
C ARG A 9 -3.74 23.47 -76.09
N ARG A 10 -2.45 23.77 -75.90
CA ARG A 10 -1.65 23.20 -74.79
C ARG A 10 -1.97 24.00 -73.52
N SER A 11 -2.79 23.45 -72.63
CA SER A 11 -2.95 23.97 -71.27
C SER A 11 -1.65 23.74 -70.49
N ARG A 12 -0.85 24.81 -70.31
CA ARG A 12 0.22 24.85 -69.31
C ARG A 12 -0.43 24.92 -67.93
N VAL A 13 -0.71 23.77 -67.33
CA VAL A 13 -0.96 23.68 -65.88
C VAL A 13 0.42 23.76 -65.23
N GLY A 14 0.76 24.94 -64.69
CA GLY A 14 2.03 25.21 -64.05
C GLY A 14 2.21 24.48 -62.70
N PRO A 15 3.39 24.60 -62.06
CA PRO A 15 3.79 23.86 -60.86
C PRO A 15 2.98 24.21 -59.59
N LEU A 16 2.01 25.12 -59.70
CA LEU A 16 1.24 25.66 -58.58
C LEU A 16 0.35 24.59 -57.91
N VAL A 17 -0.08 23.55 -58.65
CA VAL A 17 -0.97 22.50 -58.13
C VAL A 17 -0.22 21.53 -57.19
N MET A 18 1.11 21.47 -57.26
CA MET A 18 1.90 20.60 -56.36
C MET A 18 2.26 21.24 -55.01
N ILE A 19 2.07 22.56 -54.84
CA ILE A 19 2.43 23.28 -53.61
C ILE A 19 1.32 23.19 -52.56
N LEU A 20 0.05 23.11 -52.97
CA LEU A 20 -1.10 23.00 -52.06
C LEU A 20 -1.11 21.75 -51.16
N PRO A 21 -0.82 20.52 -51.65
CA PRO A 21 -0.80 19.33 -50.79
C PRO A 21 0.40 19.33 -49.82
N LEU A 22 1.51 20.00 -50.16
CA LEU A 22 2.70 20.09 -49.31
C LEU A 22 2.46 21.00 -48.08
N CYS A 23 1.70 22.09 -48.25
CA CYS A 23 1.29 22.95 -47.14
C CYS A 23 0.25 22.29 -46.22
N ALA A 24 -0.63 21.44 -46.77
CA ALA A 24 -1.59 20.66 -45.96
C ALA A 24 -0.90 19.59 -45.09
N LEU A 25 0.21 19.01 -45.56
CA LEU A 25 1.05 18.08 -44.78
C LEU A 25 1.80 18.78 -43.63
N LEU A 26 2.18 20.04 -43.79
CA LEU A 26 2.89 20.81 -42.75
C LEU A 26 1.96 21.24 -41.59
N GLY A 27 0.66 21.43 -41.84
CA GLY A 27 -0.34 21.72 -40.79
C GLY A 27 -0.73 20.52 -39.94
N ALA A 28 -0.46 19.29 -40.39
CA ALA A 28 -0.85 18.06 -39.72
C ALA A 28 0.06 17.69 -38.52
N CYS A 29 1.22 18.34 -38.36
CA CYS A 29 2.15 18.12 -37.23
C CYS A 29 1.55 18.47 -35.86
N GLY A 30 0.42 19.18 -35.81
CA GLY A 30 -0.31 19.47 -34.57
C GLY A 30 -1.13 18.30 -34.02
N ILE A 31 -1.38 17.26 -34.82
CA ILE A 31 -2.28 16.14 -34.52
C ILE A 31 -1.48 14.83 -34.58
N ALA A 32 -0.42 14.74 -33.78
CA ALA A 32 0.23 13.46 -33.55
C ALA A 32 -0.58 12.65 -32.52
N PRO A 33 -0.95 11.39 -32.79
CA PRO A 33 -1.64 10.55 -31.81
C PRO A 33 -0.73 10.22 -30.64
N GLY A 34 -1.31 10.28 -29.43
CA GLY A 34 -0.63 10.00 -28.17
C GLY A 34 -1.02 11.02 -27.09
N MET A 35 -0.78 10.66 -25.83
CA MET A 35 -0.84 11.61 -24.73
C MET A 35 0.31 12.61 -24.86
N ARG A 36 0.10 13.85 -24.43
CA ARG A 36 1.12 14.89 -24.27
C ARG A 36 0.77 15.78 -23.10
N MET A 37 1.75 16.39 -22.44
CA MET A 37 1.46 17.42 -21.45
C MET A 37 1.05 18.71 -22.19
N GLN A 38 -0.15 19.21 -21.93
CA GLN A 38 -0.58 20.52 -22.45
C GLN A 38 0.03 21.63 -21.58
N GLN A 39 0.49 22.71 -22.21
CA GLN A 39 0.95 23.91 -21.52
C GLN A 39 0.03 25.07 -21.92
N PRO A 40 -0.72 25.68 -20.97
CA PRO A 40 -0.76 25.38 -19.53
C PRO A 40 -1.45 24.04 -19.21
N ALA A 41 -1.01 23.37 -18.14
CA ALA A 41 -1.64 22.13 -17.68
C ALA A 41 -3.05 22.44 -17.17
N SER A 42 -4.05 21.69 -17.65
CA SER A 42 -5.43 21.90 -17.23
C SER A 42 -6.25 20.61 -17.24
N ILE A 43 -7.27 20.56 -16.37
CA ILE A 43 -8.25 19.47 -16.35
C ILE A 43 -9.55 20.01 -16.97
N PRO A 44 -10.11 19.36 -18.00
CA PRO A 44 -11.43 19.72 -18.50
C PRO A 44 -12.51 19.37 -17.47
N LEU A 45 -13.26 20.36 -17.02
CA LEU A 45 -14.45 20.20 -16.21
C LEU A 45 -15.64 20.10 -17.16
N GLN A 46 -16.12 18.88 -17.40
CA GLN A 46 -17.30 18.68 -18.22
C GLN A 46 -18.54 18.71 -17.32
N SER A 47 -19.11 19.89 -17.14
CA SER A 47 -20.45 20.03 -16.55
C SER A 47 -21.45 19.50 -17.57
N GLY A 48 -22.01 18.31 -17.31
CA GLY A 48 -23.09 17.80 -18.14
C GLY A 48 -24.29 18.73 -18.05
N MET A 49 -24.47 19.64 -19.02
CA MET A 49 -25.78 20.04 -19.58
C MET A 49 -25.74 21.09 -20.71
N THR A 50 -24.59 21.65 -21.11
CA THR A 50 -24.55 22.62 -22.24
C THR A 50 -23.33 22.43 -23.16
N PRO A 51 -23.52 22.26 -24.49
CA PRO A 51 -22.42 22.31 -25.44
C PRO A 51 -21.98 23.77 -25.62
N GLY A 52 -20.89 24.17 -24.97
CA GLY A 52 -20.30 25.50 -25.21
C GLY A 52 -19.30 26.01 -24.18
N GLU A 53 -19.36 25.57 -22.92
CA GLU A 53 -18.44 26.03 -21.87
C GLU A 53 -17.66 24.85 -21.29
N SER A 54 -16.52 24.54 -21.90
CA SER A 54 -15.50 23.71 -21.26
C SER A 54 -14.75 24.56 -20.25
N ALA A 55 -15.21 24.57 -19.00
CA ALA A 55 -14.41 25.13 -17.92
C ALA A 55 -13.14 24.27 -17.75
N THR A 56 -11.97 24.90 -17.67
CA THR A 56 -10.71 24.21 -17.43
C THR A 56 -10.15 24.60 -16.07
N LEU A 57 -9.76 23.62 -15.25
CA LEU A 57 -9.08 23.88 -13.99
C LEU A 57 -7.58 24.02 -14.28
N PRO A 58 -6.96 25.21 -14.11
CA PRO A 58 -5.52 25.35 -14.31
C PRO A 58 -4.76 24.61 -13.20
N VAL A 59 -3.75 23.84 -13.59
CA VAL A 59 -2.93 23.05 -12.68
C VAL A 59 -1.54 23.65 -12.62
N PRO A 60 -1.07 24.16 -11.46
CA PRO A 60 0.26 24.76 -11.37
C PRO A 60 1.33 23.69 -11.57
N VAL A 61 2.24 23.95 -12.52
CA VAL A 61 3.42 23.12 -12.76
C VAL A 61 4.59 23.66 -11.94
N THR A 62 5.06 22.86 -10.98
CA THR A 62 6.18 23.23 -10.10
C THR A 62 7.44 22.49 -10.52
N ASN A 63 8.55 23.22 -10.71
CA ASN A 63 9.82 22.57 -11.05
C ASN A 63 10.39 21.81 -9.85
N ILE A 64 10.90 20.60 -10.10
CA ILE A 64 11.65 19.82 -9.13
C ILE A 64 13.06 20.41 -9.06
N ASP A 65 13.29 21.22 -8.04
CA ASP A 65 14.58 21.84 -7.74
C ASP A 65 14.99 21.61 -6.28
N LEU A 66 16.20 22.07 -5.91
CA LEU A 66 16.71 21.93 -4.54
C LEU A 66 15.86 22.69 -3.51
N SER A 67 15.18 23.76 -3.91
CA SER A 67 14.33 24.55 -3.01
C SER A 67 13.05 23.79 -2.65
N LEU A 68 12.45 23.11 -3.63
CA LEU A 68 11.31 22.23 -3.43
C LEU A 68 11.69 21.05 -2.54
N ILE A 69 12.81 20.38 -2.84
CA ILE A 69 13.27 19.23 -2.06
C ILE A 69 13.50 19.60 -0.59
N ARG A 70 14.09 20.78 -0.32
CA ARG A 70 14.27 21.28 1.06
C ARG A 70 12.93 21.54 1.73
N ARG A 71 12.00 22.27 1.07
CA ARG A 71 10.66 22.53 1.60
C ARG A 71 9.89 21.25 1.94
N MET A 72 9.94 20.24 1.06
CA MET A 72 9.30 18.95 1.30
C MET A 72 9.90 18.25 2.53
N ARG A 73 11.23 18.21 2.64
CA ARG A 73 11.92 17.60 3.78
C ARG A 73 11.62 18.28 5.11
N ASP A 74 11.53 19.61 5.10
CA ASP A 74 11.22 20.38 6.32
C ASP A 74 9.76 20.17 6.75
N THR A 75 8.84 20.06 5.78
CA THR A 75 7.43 19.73 6.04
C THR A 75 7.30 18.33 6.65
N GLU A 76 8.01 17.33 6.12
CA GLU A 76 8.01 15.96 6.66
C GLU A 76 8.59 15.90 8.09
N ARG A 77 9.64 16.68 8.39
CA ARG A 77 10.24 16.75 9.72
C ARG A 77 9.40 17.48 10.77
N GLY A 78 8.54 18.40 10.32
CA GLY A 78 7.69 19.21 11.18
C GLY A 78 6.44 18.50 11.70
N MET A 79 6.06 17.34 11.15
CA MET A 79 4.92 16.56 11.62
C MET A 79 5.27 15.83 12.93
N PRO A 80 4.66 16.17 14.07
CA PRO A 80 4.86 15.44 15.32
C PRO A 80 4.35 14.02 15.13
N GLY A 81 5.23 13.03 15.26
CA GLY A 81 4.80 11.63 15.20
C GLY A 81 3.82 11.34 16.34
N GLU A 82 2.56 11.06 15.99
CA GLU A 82 1.44 10.63 16.86
C GLU A 82 1.69 9.30 17.60
N LEU A 83 2.95 8.88 17.71
CA LEU A 83 3.38 7.63 18.32
C LEU A 83 3.47 7.71 19.85
N ARG A 84 3.19 8.87 20.48
CA ARG A 84 3.16 8.98 21.94
C ARG A 84 1.98 8.23 22.56
N ASP A 85 0.87 8.10 21.84
CA ASP A 85 -0.37 7.48 22.35
C ASP A 85 -0.48 5.97 22.03
N ILE A 86 0.52 5.41 21.34
CA ILE A 86 0.56 4.00 20.92
C ILE A 86 1.50 3.19 21.82
N VAL A 87 2.46 3.84 22.46
CA VAL A 87 3.35 3.22 23.44
C VAL A 87 2.60 3.08 24.75
N SER A 88 2.26 1.85 25.11
CA SER A 88 1.57 1.53 26.36
C SER A 88 2.41 0.63 27.24
N SER A 89 2.34 0.85 28.55
CA SER A 89 2.85 -0.12 29.52
C SER A 89 2.01 -1.40 29.47
N PRO A 90 2.61 -2.57 29.63
CA PRO A 90 1.85 -3.81 29.66
C PRO A 90 1.04 -3.93 30.95
N ASP A 91 -0.25 -4.23 30.81
CA ASP A 91 -1.07 -4.67 31.93
C ASP A 91 -0.88 -6.18 32.15
N ALA A 92 -0.94 -6.61 33.41
CA ALA A 92 -0.94 -8.04 33.73
C ALA A 92 -2.17 -8.72 33.11
N TYR A 93 -2.01 -9.96 32.64
CA TYR A 93 -3.14 -10.70 32.09
C TYR A 93 -4.18 -11.00 33.17
N THR A 94 -5.39 -10.50 32.95
CA THR A 94 -6.58 -10.88 33.71
C THR A 94 -7.35 -11.98 33.00
N ILE A 95 -7.79 -12.97 33.78
CA ILE A 95 -8.59 -14.11 33.35
C ILE A 95 -9.91 -13.61 32.75
N GLY A 96 -10.28 -14.17 31.61
CA GLY A 96 -11.56 -13.88 30.97
C GLY A 96 -12.40 -15.13 30.73
N ARG A 97 -13.57 -14.90 30.13
CA ARG A 97 -14.54 -15.95 29.82
C ARG A 97 -13.96 -16.92 28.79
N GLY A 98 -14.14 -18.22 29.01
CA GLY A 98 -13.63 -19.28 28.14
C GLY A 98 -12.16 -19.65 28.35
N ASP A 99 -11.40 -18.91 29.18
CA ASP A 99 -10.06 -19.35 29.59
C ASP A 99 -10.14 -20.69 30.32
N VAL A 100 -9.08 -21.48 30.22
CA VAL A 100 -8.97 -22.77 30.90
C VAL A 100 -7.90 -22.66 31.96
N LEU A 101 -8.26 -22.92 33.21
CA LEU A 101 -7.36 -22.88 34.36
C LEU A 101 -6.92 -24.29 34.75
N GLN A 102 -5.62 -24.48 34.90
CA GLN A 102 -5.05 -25.64 35.58
C GLN A 102 -4.87 -25.29 37.04
N ILE A 103 -5.61 -26.01 37.89
CA ILE A 103 -5.60 -25.80 39.34
C ILE A 103 -5.04 -27.07 39.98
N THR A 104 -3.96 -26.90 40.72
CA THR A 104 -3.36 -27.98 41.51
C THR A 104 -3.54 -27.63 42.97
N VAL A 105 -4.17 -28.54 43.71
CA VAL A 105 -4.22 -28.49 45.17
C VAL A 105 -3.27 -29.57 45.68
N TRP A 106 -2.21 -29.16 46.35
CA TRP A 106 -1.19 -30.10 46.85
C TRP A 106 -1.78 -30.97 47.96
N ASP A 107 -1.25 -32.19 48.09
CA ASP A 107 -1.75 -33.25 48.97
C ASP A 107 -3.21 -33.70 48.71
N HIS A 108 -3.81 -33.21 47.62
CA HIS A 108 -5.19 -33.49 47.20
C HIS A 108 -5.31 -33.83 45.69
N PRO A 109 -4.66 -34.91 45.22
CA PRO A 109 -4.67 -35.30 43.81
C PRO A 109 -6.08 -35.65 43.27
N GLU A 110 -7.01 -36.01 44.15
CA GLU A 110 -8.41 -36.28 43.82
C GLU A 110 -9.13 -35.07 43.19
N LEU A 111 -8.71 -33.85 43.53
CA LEU A 111 -9.30 -32.62 42.99
C LEU A 111 -8.89 -32.38 41.55
N ALA A 112 -7.67 -32.80 41.18
CA ALA A 112 -7.22 -32.80 39.81
C ALA A 112 -7.91 -33.93 39.00
N ALA A 113 -8.14 -35.09 39.62
CA ALA A 113 -8.84 -36.21 39.01
C ALA A 113 -10.33 -35.94 38.71
N ALA A 114 -10.93 -34.92 39.33
CA ALA A 114 -12.29 -34.48 39.03
C ALA A 114 -12.48 -34.03 37.57
N LEU A 115 -11.38 -33.73 36.85
CA LEU A 115 -11.39 -33.43 35.41
C LEU A 115 -11.55 -34.69 34.52
N GLY A 116 -11.59 -35.88 35.12
CA GLY A 116 -11.64 -37.16 34.41
C GLY A 116 -10.26 -37.74 34.11
N ALA A 117 -10.20 -39.04 33.81
CA ALA A 117 -8.95 -39.67 33.38
C ALA A 117 -8.49 -39.06 32.04
N PRO A 118 -7.18 -38.84 31.82
CA PRO A 118 -6.68 -38.38 30.54
C PRO A 118 -7.10 -39.38 29.47
N ALA A 119 -7.64 -38.87 28.35
CA ALA A 119 -8.00 -39.71 27.22
C ALA A 119 -6.78 -40.55 26.79
N GLN A 120 -6.94 -41.86 26.63
CA GLN A 120 -5.86 -42.79 26.25
C GLN A 120 -5.31 -42.55 24.83
N SER A 121 -5.94 -41.67 24.06
CA SER A 121 -5.48 -41.20 22.76
C SER A 121 -4.62 -39.95 22.91
N ALA A 122 -3.49 -39.91 22.19
CA ALA A 122 -2.66 -38.70 22.10
C ALA A 122 -3.53 -37.48 21.77
N PRO A 123 -3.47 -36.39 22.56
CA PRO A 123 -4.30 -35.21 22.32
C PRO A 123 -3.98 -34.66 20.93
N ARG A 124 -5.01 -34.44 20.12
CA ARG A 124 -4.89 -33.69 18.87
C ARG A 124 -4.63 -32.23 19.22
N ALA A 125 -3.97 -31.49 18.33
CA ALA A 125 -3.71 -30.06 18.53
C ALA A 125 -4.99 -29.21 18.74
N ALA A 126 -6.17 -29.74 18.37
CA ALA A 126 -7.47 -29.11 18.56
C ALA A 126 -8.15 -29.45 19.91
N ASP A 127 -7.68 -30.46 20.63
CA ASP A 127 -8.30 -30.88 21.90
C ASP A 127 -7.98 -29.83 22.97
N ALA A 128 -9.00 -29.45 23.75
CA ALA A 128 -8.79 -28.51 24.85
C ALA A 128 -7.90 -29.17 25.92
N PRO A 129 -6.86 -28.47 26.42
CA PRO A 129 -6.06 -29.01 27.50
C PRO A 129 -6.95 -29.27 28.73
N PRO A 130 -6.68 -30.34 29.51
CA PRO A 130 -7.45 -30.65 30.70
C PRO A 130 -7.35 -29.48 31.70
N GLY A 131 -8.49 -29.02 32.19
CA GLY A 131 -8.56 -27.92 33.14
C GLY A 131 -9.99 -27.45 33.38
N PHE A 132 -10.13 -26.49 34.30
CA PHE A 132 -11.40 -25.89 34.67
C PHE A 132 -11.68 -24.68 33.77
N VAL A 133 -12.79 -24.73 33.03
CA VAL A 133 -13.18 -23.68 32.09
C VAL A 133 -13.90 -22.56 32.84
N VAL A 134 -13.55 -21.31 32.53
CA VAL A 134 -14.30 -20.14 32.99
C VAL A 134 -15.59 -20.01 32.20
N ASP A 135 -16.72 -20.09 32.88
CA ASP A 135 -18.05 -20.00 32.30
C ASP A 135 -18.33 -18.63 31.67
N GLN A 136 -19.40 -18.57 30.88
CA GLN A 136 -19.85 -17.35 30.22
C GLN A 136 -20.29 -16.26 31.19
N ASP A 137 -20.67 -16.59 32.42
CA ASP A 137 -20.98 -15.63 33.48
C ASP A 137 -19.70 -15.09 34.18
N GLY A 138 -18.52 -15.58 33.77
CA GLY A 138 -17.23 -15.22 34.36
C GLY A 138 -16.91 -15.96 35.66
N THR A 139 -17.65 -17.02 35.97
CA THR A 139 -17.41 -17.85 37.16
C THR A 139 -16.66 -19.14 36.82
N LEU A 140 -16.05 -19.72 37.84
CA LEU A 140 -15.39 -21.02 37.80
C LEU A 140 -16.06 -21.93 38.81
N GLN A 141 -16.48 -23.12 38.38
CA GLN A 141 -16.94 -24.16 39.29
C GLN A 141 -15.75 -25.02 39.71
N PHE A 142 -15.49 -25.09 41.02
CA PHE A 142 -14.42 -25.93 41.58
C PHE A 142 -14.94 -26.80 42.73
N PRO A 143 -14.56 -28.10 42.82
CA PRO A 143 -15.02 -28.98 43.90
C PRO A 143 -14.73 -28.39 45.28
N TYR A 144 -15.68 -28.53 46.22
CA TYR A 144 -15.65 -28.00 47.59
C TYR A 144 -15.62 -26.46 47.73
N ALA A 145 -15.14 -25.72 46.72
CA ALA A 145 -15.15 -24.26 46.71
C ALA A 145 -16.44 -23.65 46.08
N GLY A 146 -17.17 -24.44 45.28
CA GLY A 146 -18.39 -24.03 44.58
C GLY A 146 -18.12 -23.12 43.38
N ARG A 147 -19.09 -22.28 43.01
CA ARG A 147 -18.92 -21.24 41.98
C ARG A 147 -18.15 -20.04 42.54
N LEU A 148 -17.13 -19.61 41.81
CA LEU A 148 -16.26 -18.48 42.17
C LEU A 148 -16.20 -17.48 41.02
N PRO A 149 -16.43 -16.17 41.24
CA PRO A 149 -16.16 -15.17 40.21
C PRO A 149 -14.64 -15.05 39.98
N VAL A 150 -14.19 -15.27 38.75
CA VAL A 150 -12.76 -15.23 38.38
C VAL A 150 -12.45 -14.28 37.23
N ALA A 151 -13.46 -13.89 36.43
CA ALA A 151 -13.27 -12.94 35.34
C ALA A 151 -12.76 -11.58 35.86
N GLY A 152 -11.72 -11.05 35.22
CA GLY A 152 -11.05 -9.82 35.62
C GLY A 152 -9.97 -9.99 36.68
N LEU A 153 -9.82 -11.18 37.27
CA LEU A 153 -8.78 -11.46 38.26
C LEU A 153 -7.49 -11.98 37.61
N THR A 154 -6.35 -11.77 38.25
CA THR A 154 -5.10 -12.46 37.89
C THR A 154 -5.10 -13.89 38.44
N ALA A 155 -4.24 -14.76 37.89
CA ALA A 155 -4.08 -16.13 38.39
C ALA A 155 -3.72 -16.16 39.89
N GLU A 156 -2.89 -15.23 40.35
CA GLU A 156 -2.52 -15.08 41.76
C GLU A 156 -3.72 -14.71 42.64
N GLN A 157 -4.55 -13.77 42.19
CA GLN A 157 -5.76 -13.38 42.91
C GLN A 157 -6.74 -14.55 43.04
N VAL A 158 -6.92 -15.34 41.95
CA VAL A 158 -7.74 -16.55 41.97
C VAL A 158 -7.16 -17.58 42.93
N GLN A 159 -5.83 -17.76 42.96
CA GLN A 159 -5.16 -18.64 43.91
C GLN A 159 -5.46 -18.27 45.37
N THR A 160 -5.31 -17.00 45.75
CA THR A 160 -5.62 -16.53 47.11
C THR A 160 -7.10 -16.69 47.44
N GLN A 161 -7.98 -16.47 46.47
CA GLN A 161 -9.42 -16.60 46.66
C GLN A 161 -9.84 -18.06 46.85
N LEU A 162 -9.24 -18.98 46.06
CA LEU A 162 -9.53 -20.41 46.13
C LEU A 162 -8.98 -21.03 47.42
N ALA A 163 -7.76 -20.68 47.83
CA ALA A 163 -7.18 -21.13 49.09
C ALA A 163 -8.08 -20.77 50.29
N ARG A 164 -8.59 -19.52 50.34
CA ARG A 164 -9.53 -19.08 51.38
C ARG A 164 -10.87 -19.82 51.37
N ARG A 165 -11.34 -20.24 50.20
CA ARG A 165 -12.59 -21.02 50.08
C ARG A 165 -12.38 -22.47 50.53
N LEU A 166 -11.25 -23.06 50.15
CA LEU A 166 -10.90 -24.44 50.49
C LEU A 166 -10.52 -24.62 51.96
N ASP A 167 -10.03 -23.58 52.64
CA ASP A 167 -9.67 -23.62 54.06
C ASP A 167 -10.85 -23.97 54.99
N LYS A 168 -12.09 -23.80 54.50
CA LYS A 168 -13.31 -24.24 55.21
C LYS A 168 -13.50 -25.75 55.25
N THR A 169 -12.82 -26.48 54.37
CA THR A 169 -13.00 -27.93 54.18
C THR A 169 -11.68 -28.69 54.37
N PHE A 170 -10.56 -28.09 53.99
CA PHE A 170 -9.22 -28.66 54.08
C PHE A 170 -8.35 -27.82 55.01
N ARG A 171 -7.46 -28.47 55.76
CA ARG A 171 -6.58 -27.77 56.70
C ARG A 171 -5.33 -27.26 55.98
N ASN A 172 -5.13 -25.94 55.93
CA ASN A 172 -3.97 -25.30 55.31
C ASN A 172 -3.73 -25.70 53.83
N PRO A 173 -4.74 -25.51 52.95
CA PRO A 173 -4.64 -25.95 51.56
C PRO A 173 -3.59 -25.14 50.79
N GLN A 174 -2.68 -25.83 50.12
CA GLN A 174 -1.71 -25.22 49.21
C GLN A 174 -2.25 -25.32 47.78
N VAL A 175 -2.46 -24.17 47.14
CA VAL A 175 -3.09 -24.08 45.82
C VAL A 175 -2.12 -23.43 44.84
N THR A 176 -2.01 -23.97 43.65
CA THR A 176 -1.33 -23.36 42.50
C THR A 176 -2.33 -23.21 41.36
N VAL A 177 -2.43 -22.00 40.81
CA VAL A 177 -3.31 -21.70 39.67
C VAL A 177 -2.46 -21.27 38.49
N ARG A 178 -2.66 -21.90 37.33
CA ARG A 178 -2.05 -21.55 36.05
C ARG A 178 -3.10 -21.47 34.98
N ILE A 179 -2.87 -20.65 33.96
CA ILE A 179 -3.75 -20.62 32.79
C ILE A 179 -3.22 -21.66 31.79
N ALA A 180 -4.01 -22.70 31.54
CA ALA A 180 -3.70 -23.76 30.60
C ALA A 180 -3.99 -23.36 29.15
N SER A 181 -5.04 -22.55 28.93
CA SER A 181 -5.41 -22.05 27.61
C SER A 181 -5.93 -20.63 27.71
N PHE A 182 -5.25 -19.72 26.99
CA PHE A 182 -5.64 -18.32 26.84
C PHE A 182 -6.59 -18.19 25.66
N ARG A 183 -7.89 -18.09 25.94
CA ARG A 183 -8.97 -18.09 24.94
C ARG A 183 -9.80 -16.83 24.99
N ALA A 184 -9.79 -16.12 26.11
CA ALA A 184 -10.63 -14.95 26.31
C ALA A 184 -10.16 -13.71 25.55
N LYS A 185 -8.85 -13.63 25.25
CA LYS A 185 -8.25 -12.47 24.61
C LYS A 185 -7.46 -12.86 23.37
N GLN A 186 -7.70 -12.13 22.29
CA GLN A 186 -7.02 -12.35 21.00
C GLN A 186 -6.79 -11.05 20.26
N VAL A 187 -5.79 -11.06 19.40
CA VAL A 187 -5.49 -10.02 18.41
C VAL A 187 -5.64 -10.62 17.02
N TYR A 188 -5.94 -9.79 16.03
CA TYR A 188 -6.12 -10.23 14.65
C TYR A 188 -5.00 -9.67 13.79
N ILE A 189 -4.34 -10.53 13.02
CA ILE A 189 -3.29 -10.12 12.08
C ILE A 189 -3.78 -10.47 10.68
N GLU A 190 -3.80 -9.49 9.79
CA GLU A 190 -4.20 -9.69 8.39
C GLU A 190 -3.25 -8.98 7.41
N GLY A 191 -3.39 -9.35 6.13
CA GLY A 191 -2.60 -8.79 5.03
C GLY A 191 -1.28 -9.54 4.81
N GLU A 192 -0.23 -8.79 4.46
CA GLU A 192 1.05 -9.31 3.97
C GLU A 192 1.98 -9.86 5.07
N VAL A 193 1.52 -10.94 5.70
CA VAL A 193 2.28 -11.79 6.61
C VAL A 193 2.25 -13.24 6.13
N HIS A 194 3.16 -14.09 6.62
CA HIS A 194 3.21 -15.49 6.19
C HIS A 194 2.00 -16.32 6.64
N THR A 195 1.50 -16.08 7.84
CA THR A 195 0.36 -16.79 8.43
C THR A 195 -0.60 -15.79 9.07
N PRO A 196 -1.54 -15.22 8.29
CA PRO A 196 -2.57 -14.33 8.84
C PRO A 196 -3.57 -15.13 9.70
N GLY A 197 -4.19 -14.45 10.65
CA GLY A 197 -5.21 -15.04 11.51
C GLY A 197 -5.26 -14.43 12.92
N SER A 198 -6.15 -14.98 13.74
CA SER A 198 -6.25 -14.64 15.16
C SER A 198 -5.11 -15.25 15.95
N GLN A 199 -4.53 -14.48 16.87
CA GLN A 199 -3.53 -14.96 17.81
C GLN A 199 -3.97 -14.70 19.26
N PRO A 200 -3.87 -15.71 20.15
CA PRO A 200 -4.22 -15.53 21.55
C PRO A 200 -3.21 -14.63 22.26
N VAL A 201 -3.72 -13.76 23.15
CA VAL A 201 -2.91 -12.94 24.06
C VAL A 201 -2.73 -13.71 25.35
N ASN A 202 -1.48 -13.87 25.80
CA ASN A 202 -1.14 -14.60 27.01
C ASN A 202 -0.67 -13.69 28.16
N ASP A 203 -0.11 -14.30 29.20
CA ASP A 203 0.49 -13.64 30.36
C ASP A 203 1.78 -12.87 30.03
N ILE A 204 2.38 -13.15 28.88
CA ILE A 204 3.45 -12.34 28.30
C ILE A 204 2.82 -11.25 27.43
N PRO A 205 3.15 -9.97 27.65
CA PRO A 205 2.69 -8.87 26.81
C PRO A 205 2.92 -9.14 25.31
N MET A 206 1.85 -9.11 24.53
CA MET A 206 1.94 -9.23 23.08
C MET A 206 2.34 -7.88 22.49
N THR A 207 3.53 -7.77 21.90
CA THR A 207 3.90 -6.58 21.14
C THR A 207 3.52 -6.72 19.67
N LEU A 208 3.46 -5.60 18.94
CA LEU A 208 3.27 -5.62 17.48
C LEU A 208 4.33 -6.50 16.80
N TYR A 209 5.59 -6.39 17.24
CA TYR A 209 6.68 -7.17 16.67
C TYR A 209 6.53 -8.67 16.97
N ASP A 210 6.08 -9.03 18.17
CA ASP A 210 5.81 -10.43 18.54
C ASP A 210 4.65 -11.01 17.73
N ALA A 211 3.57 -10.25 17.53
CA ALA A 211 2.42 -10.69 16.76
C ALA A 211 2.80 -10.98 15.30
N ILE A 212 3.61 -10.10 14.68
CA ILE A 212 4.14 -10.35 13.33
C ILE A 212 5.09 -11.55 13.31
N GLY A 213 5.96 -11.69 14.31
CA GLY A 213 6.86 -12.84 14.43
C GLY A 213 6.11 -14.16 14.54
N ARG A 214 5.05 -14.22 15.37
CA ARG A 214 4.14 -15.36 15.51
C ARG A 214 3.33 -15.63 14.24
N ALA A 215 3.07 -14.61 13.41
CA ALA A 215 2.49 -14.75 12.08
C ALA A 215 3.51 -15.24 11.03
N GLY A 216 4.71 -15.66 11.44
CA GLY A 216 5.78 -16.14 10.55
C GLY A 216 6.60 -15.02 9.92
N GLY A 217 6.41 -13.76 10.32
CA GLY A 217 7.07 -12.60 9.75
C GLY A 217 6.34 -11.97 8.57
N PHE A 218 6.91 -10.88 8.05
CA PHE A 218 6.40 -10.17 6.87
C PHE A 218 6.61 -10.98 5.59
N SER A 219 5.62 -10.95 4.70
CA SER A 219 5.79 -11.47 3.33
C SER A 219 6.80 -10.62 2.54
N ALA A 220 7.21 -11.10 1.36
CA ALA A 220 8.02 -10.29 0.44
C ALA A 220 7.27 -9.08 -0.15
N GLY A 221 5.93 -9.13 -0.17
CA GLY A 221 5.04 -8.08 -0.67
C GLY A 221 4.69 -7.01 0.37
N ALA A 222 5.06 -7.21 1.64
CA ALA A 222 4.65 -6.37 2.75
C ALA A 222 5.23 -4.95 2.71
N ASP A 223 4.39 -3.99 3.05
CA ASP A 223 4.79 -2.61 3.30
C ASP A 223 4.91 -2.32 4.80
N GLN A 224 6.15 -2.19 5.28
CA GLN A 224 6.44 -2.06 6.71
C GLN A 224 6.32 -0.61 7.22
N SER A 225 6.10 0.35 6.32
CA SER A 225 5.99 1.77 6.67
C SER A 225 4.55 2.25 6.90
N ARG A 226 3.58 1.38 6.59
CA ARG A 226 2.15 1.75 6.55
C ARG A 226 1.26 0.77 7.30
N ILE A 227 1.80 0.07 8.29
CA ILE A 227 1.02 -0.87 9.07
C ILE A 227 -0.12 -0.11 9.74
N VAL A 228 -1.33 -0.67 9.71
CA VAL A 228 -2.50 -0.08 10.33
C VAL A 228 -2.86 -0.88 11.57
N LEU A 229 -2.90 -0.19 12.71
CA LEU A 229 -3.45 -0.70 13.95
C LEU A 229 -4.85 -0.13 14.12
N VAL A 230 -5.87 -0.98 14.13
CA VAL A 230 -7.24 -0.60 14.48
C VAL A 230 -7.47 -1.00 15.93
N ARG A 231 -7.74 0.00 16.78
CA ARG A 231 -8.04 -0.17 18.20
C ARG A 231 -9.25 0.67 18.57
N ASP A 232 -10.27 0.05 19.16
CA ASP A 232 -11.51 0.71 19.57
C ASP A 232 -12.19 1.49 18.41
N GLY A 233 -12.08 0.96 17.19
CA GLY A 233 -12.60 1.59 15.96
C GLY A 233 -11.75 2.74 15.41
N VAL A 234 -10.62 3.07 16.05
CA VAL A 234 -9.70 4.12 15.60
C VAL A 234 -8.53 3.49 14.86
N GLU A 235 -8.34 3.87 13.59
CA GLU A 235 -7.20 3.49 12.79
C GLU A 235 -5.99 4.37 13.11
N ARG A 236 -4.84 3.74 13.37
CA ARG A 236 -3.56 4.41 13.58
C ARG A 236 -2.50 3.79 12.70
N ARG A 237 -1.79 4.63 11.98
CA ARG A 237 -0.72 4.20 11.08
C ARG A 237 0.61 4.12 11.82
N ILE A 238 1.36 3.06 11.54
CA ILE A 238 2.64 2.75 12.15
C ILE A 238 3.67 2.56 11.05
N ASP A 239 4.73 3.36 11.10
CA ASP A 239 5.92 3.23 10.26
C ASP A 239 7.03 2.53 11.04
N LEU A 240 7.14 1.21 10.89
CA LEU A 240 8.17 0.43 11.59
C LEU A 240 9.57 0.77 11.10
N THR A 241 9.71 1.04 9.81
CA THR A 241 11.01 1.38 9.21
C THR A 241 11.51 2.73 9.68
N GLY A 242 10.66 3.75 9.69
CA GLY A 242 10.98 5.06 10.25
C GLY A 242 11.27 5.01 11.75
N MET A 243 10.57 4.16 12.51
CA MET A 243 10.89 3.94 13.92
C MET A 243 12.30 3.36 14.12
N ALA A 244 12.66 2.33 13.34
CA ALA A 244 13.98 1.72 13.40
C ALA A 244 15.10 2.72 13.03
N GLU A 245 14.90 3.52 11.97
CA GLU A 245 15.83 4.57 11.56
C GLU A 245 16.03 5.65 12.64
N GLN A 246 15.00 5.93 13.44
CA GLN A 246 15.04 6.85 14.59
C GLN A 246 15.54 6.20 15.89
N GLY A 247 15.98 4.94 15.87
CA GLY A 247 16.41 4.21 17.05
C GLY A 247 15.28 3.88 18.05
N ARG A 248 14.02 3.93 17.61
CA ARG A 248 12.85 3.63 18.43
C ARG A 248 12.48 2.15 18.29
N ASN A 249 12.45 1.42 19.41
CA ASN A 249 12.12 0.00 19.41
C ASN A 249 10.61 -0.25 19.19
N PRO A 250 10.20 -0.96 18.10
CA PRO A 250 8.81 -1.35 17.84
C PRO A 250 8.15 -2.21 18.92
N SER A 251 8.94 -2.97 19.68
CA SER A 251 8.45 -3.80 20.80
C SER A 251 7.83 -2.98 21.93
N LYS A 252 7.87 -1.65 21.87
CA LYS A 252 7.15 -0.77 22.81
C LYS A 252 5.66 -0.61 22.47
N ILE A 253 5.22 -1.09 21.31
CA ILE A 253 3.81 -1.09 20.91
C ILE A 253 3.17 -2.39 21.40
N VAL A 254 2.49 -2.31 22.54
CA VAL A 254 1.77 -3.46 23.14
C VAL A 254 0.36 -3.52 22.56
N LEU A 255 -0.01 -4.69 22.05
CA LEU A 255 -1.35 -4.97 21.53
C LEU A 255 -2.31 -5.35 22.66
N ARG A 256 -3.58 -5.03 22.46
CA ARG A 256 -4.68 -5.26 23.39
C ARG A 256 -5.68 -6.23 22.77
N ASN A 257 -6.51 -6.81 23.64
CA ASN A 257 -7.61 -7.65 23.19
C ASN A 257 -8.49 -6.92 22.16
N GLY A 258 -8.77 -7.56 21.02
CA GLY A 258 -9.60 -7.00 19.95
C GLY A 258 -8.86 -6.10 18.96
N ASP A 259 -7.56 -5.82 19.16
CA ASP A 259 -6.79 -5.08 18.17
C ASP A 259 -6.73 -5.85 16.83
N LEU A 260 -6.86 -5.10 15.73
CA LEU A 260 -6.61 -5.59 14.38
C LEU A 260 -5.34 -4.91 13.83
N VAL A 261 -4.37 -5.74 13.46
CA VAL A 261 -3.14 -5.31 12.78
C VAL A 261 -3.24 -5.71 11.32
N ARG A 262 -3.35 -4.70 10.45
CA ARG A 262 -3.35 -4.87 9.01
C ARG A 262 -2.00 -4.47 8.42
N VAL A 263 -1.37 -5.41 7.72
CA VAL A 263 -0.13 -5.18 6.97
C VAL A 263 -0.47 -5.04 5.49
N PRO A 264 -0.45 -3.82 4.91
CA PRO A 264 -0.82 -3.64 3.52
C PRO A 264 0.23 -4.18 2.56
N ALA A 265 -0.20 -4.48 1.34
CA ALA A 265 0.69 -4.83 0.24
C ALA A 265 1.33 -3.60 -0.41
N ARG A 266 2.55 -3.76 -0.92
CA ARG A 266 3.31 -2.67 -1.56
C ARG A 266 2.63 -2.15 -2.84
N ASP A 267 1.86 -2.99 -3.53
CA ASP A 267 1.13 -2.62 -4.75
C ASP A 267 -0.11 -1.73 -4.47
N GLU A 268 -0.70 -1.81 -3.27
CA GLU A 268 -1.72 -0.85 -2.82
C GLU A 268 -1.19 0.59 -2.93
N SER A 269 0.12 0.77 -2.76
CA SER A 269 0.81 2.06 -2.83
C SER A 269 1.71 2.23 -4.06
N GLY A 270 1.47 1.44 -5.10
CA GLY A 270 2.18 1.56 -6.36
C GLY A 270 2.01 2.93 -7.01
N VAL A 271 3.02 3.31 -7.80
CA VAL A 271 3.09 4.52 -8.61
C VAL A 271 3.06 4.12 -10.07
N PHE A 272 2.29 4.83 -10.89
CA PHE A 272 2.16 4.48 -12.30
C PHE A 272 3.22 5.21 -13.12
N VAL A 273 4.01 4.46 -13.88
CA VAL A 273 5.02 5.03 -14.79
C VAL A 273 4.57 4.79 -16.23
N MET A 274 4.36 5.88 -16.97
CA MET A 274 3.77 5.87 -18.31
C MET A 274 4.49 6.84 -19.26
N GLY A 275 4.15 6.75 -20.55
CA GLY A 275 4.76 7.56 -21.60
C GLY A 275 5.98 6.89 -22.23
N GLU A 276 6.98 7.68 -22.62
CA GLU A 276 8.17 7.21 -23.35
C GLU A 276 9.24 6.61 -22.43
N VAL A 277 8.88 5.54 -21.75
CA VAL A 277 9.81 4.66 -21.01
C VAL A 277 9.96 3.34 -21.74
N ASN A 278 11.03 2.59 -21.46
CA ASN A 278 11.24 1.31 -22.12
C ASN A 278 10.19 0.26 -21.72
N LYS A 279 9.65 0.34 -20.50
CA LYS A 279 8.61 -0.55 -19.99
C LYS A 279 7.64 0.20 -19.06
N PRO A 280 6.51 0.70 -19.57
CA PRO A 280 5.44 1.25 -18.73
C PRO A 280 5.01 0.22 -17.67
N VAL A 281 4.95 0.63 -16.40
CA VAL A 281 4.75 -0.30 -15.27
C VAL A 281 4.17 0.42 -14.05
N THR A 282 3.56 -0.34 -13.15
CA THR A 282 3.32 0.11 -11.77
C THR A 282 4.59 -0.11 -10.96
N ALA A 283 5.32 0.96 -10.69
CA ALA A 283 6.50 0.92 -9.83
C ALA A 283 6.08 0.70 -8.37
N LEU A 284 6.69 -0.30 -7.73
CA LEU A 284 6.39 -0.68 -6.36
C LEU A 284 7.38 -0.01 -5.41
N PRO A 285 6.91 0.49 -4.26
CA PRO A 285 7.81 0.98 -3.22
C PRO A 285 8.71 -0.13 -2.69
N MET A 286 9.82 0.29 -2.07
CA MET A 286 10.67 -0.60 -1.31
C MET A 286 9.96 -1.07 -0.02
N ARG A 287 10.59 -1.97 0.74
CA ARG A 287 10.00 -2.50 2.00
C ARG A 287 9.78 -1.43 3.07
N ASN A 288 10.59 -0.37 3.04
CA ASN A 288 10.43 0.83 3.87
C ASN A 288 9.37 1.80 3.32
N GLY A 289 8.57 1.37 2.33
CA GLY A 289 7.49 2.13 1.70
C GLY A 289 7.91 3.35 0.90
N ARG A 290 9.21 3.62 0.81
CA ARG A 290 9.77 4.72 0.02
C ARG A 290 9.89 4.31 -1.43
N LEU A 291 9.64 5.26 -2.31
CA LEU A 291 9.88 5.14 -3.74
C LEU A 291 10.34 6.50 -4.25
N THR A 292 11.55 6.56 -4.79
CA THR A 292 12.06 7.79 -5.42
C THR A 292 11.68 7.84 -6.88
N LEU A 293 11.66 9.04 -7.45
CA LEU A 293 11.39 9.20 -8.88
C LEU A 293 12.40 8.44 -9.74
N SER A 294 13.68 8.43 -9.37
CA SER A 294 14.70 7.66 -10.09
C SER A 294 14.47 6.14 -9.99
N GLU A 295 14.05 5.63 -8.83
CA GLU A 295 13.72 4.21 -8.67
C GLU A 295 12.52 3.81 -9.53
N ALA A 296 11.49 4.65 -9.59
CA ALA A 296 10.32 4.40 -10.43
C ALA A 296 10.70 4.35 -11.92
N ILE A 297 11.53 5.30 -12.39
CA ILE A 297 12.07 5.31 -13.76
C ILE A 297 12.91 4.06 -14.02
N ALA A 298 13.75 3.64 -13.06
CA ALA A 298 14.58 2.45 -13.19
C ALA A 298 13.73 1.17 -13.27
N GLN A 299 12.68 1.05 -12.45
CA GLN A 299 11.72 -0.07 -12.53
C GLN A 299 10.97 -0.11 -13.87
N ALA A 300 10.73 1.04 -14.48
CA ALA A 300 10.17 1.18 -15.83
C ALA A 300 11.19 0.93 -16.97
N GLY A 301 12.40 0.45 -16.64
CA GLY A 301 13.45 0.17 -17.61
C GLY A 301 14.16 1.42 -18.15
N SER A 302 14.08 2.55 -17.45
CA SER A 302 14.61 3.86 -17.86
C SER A 302 13.85 4.53 -19.02
N LEU A 303 14.21 5.79 -19.30
CA LEU A 303 13.68 6.55 -20.43
C LEU A 303 14.06 5.86 -21.75
N ASN A 304 13.16 5.89 -22.73
CA ASN A 304 13.48 5.39 -24.06
C ASN A 304 14.36 6.40 -24.79
N ALA A 305 15.63 6.06 -25.05
CA ALA A 305 16.59 6.96 -25.67
C ALA A 305 16.21 7.46 -27.08
N ASN A 306 15.37 6.69 -27.79
CA ASN A 306 14.95 7.03 -29.15
C ASN A 306 13.70 7.90 -29.17
N THR A 307 12.80 7.73 -28.20
CA THR A 307 11.46 8.32 -28.24
C THR A 307 11.20 9.35 -27.16
N ALA A 308 11.86 9.27 -26.01
CA ALA A 308 11.64 10.18 -24.90
C ALA A 308 12.18 11.58 -25.15
N ASP A 309 11.47 12.58 -24.64
CA ASP A 309 12.01 13.90 -24.39
C ASP A 309 12.45 13.98 -22.92
N ALA A 310 13.75 13.88 -22.68
CA ALA A 310 14.31 13.93 -21.33
C ALA A 310 14.06 15.28 -20.63
N ALA A 311 13.73 16.35 -21.35
CA ALA A 311 13.36 17.61 -20.72
C ALA A 311 11.92 17.60 -20.16
N GLN A 312 11.09 16.63 -20.57
CA GLN A 312 9.64 16.62 -20.35
C GLN A 312 9.22 15.47 -19.44
N LEU A 313 9.79 15.45 -18.23
CA LEU A 313 9.43 14.48 -17.21
C LEU A 313 8.51 15.11 -16.18
N TYR A 314 7.38 14.46 -15.94
CA TYR A 314 6.33 14.96 -15.07
C TYR A 314 5.96 13.96 -13.98
N VAL A 315 5.66 14.48 -12.79
CA VAL A 315 4.96 13.74 -11.74
C VAL A 315 3.62 14.41 -11.51
N VAL A 316 2.54 13.73 -11.85
CA VAL A 316 1.18 14.15 -11.56
C VAL A 316 0.76 13.52 -10.25
N ARG A 317 0.60 14.37 -9.25
CA ARG A 317 0.10 13.99 -7.93
C ARG A 317 -1.38 14.31 -7.85
N GLY A 318 -2.14 13.36 -7.31
CA GLY A 318 -3.59 13.48 -7.13
C GLY A 318 -3.99 14.70 -6.29
N MET A 319 -5.29 14.88 -6.07
CA MET A 319 -5.81 16.05 -5.37
C MET A 319 -5.26 16.13 -3.94
N GLN A 320 -4.43 17.15 -3.69
CA GLN A 320 -3.97 17.56 -2.38
C GLN A 320 -4.63 18.92 -2.11
N ASP A 321 -5.40 19.04 -1.03
CA ASP A 321 -6.19 20.26 -0.74
C ASP A 321 -7.13 20.69 -1.89
N ALA A 322 -7.79 19.72 -2.52
CA ALA A 322 -8.71 19.88 -3.65
C ALA A 322 -8.10 20.37 -4.97
N GLN A 323 -6.77 20.48 -5.10
CA GLN A 323 -6.11 20.73 -6.39
C GLN A 323 -5.06 19.67 -6.72
N PRO A 324 -5.02 19.19 -7.98
CA PRO A 324 -3.90 18.35 -8.44
C PRO A 324 -2.61 19.16 -8.45
N GLN A 325 -1.48 18.48 -8.28
CA GLN A 325 -0.16 19.11 -8.35
C GLN A 325 0.65 18.42 -9.44
N VAL A 326 1.25 19.21 -10.33
CA VAL A 326 2.15 18.69 -11.37
C VAL A 326 3.55 19.16 -11.05
N TYR A 327 4.46 18.21 -10.94
CA TYR A 327 5.88 18.50 -10.80
C TYR A 327 6.60 18.21 -12.10
N HIS A 328 7.60 19.01 -12.43
CA HIS A 328 8.34 18.91 -13.69
C HIS A 328 9.84 18.84 -13.42
N LEU A 329 10.51 17.89 -14.07
CA LEU A 329 11.97 17.72 -14.01
C LEU A 329 12.56 17.75 -15.41
N ASP A 330 13.52 18.64 -15.62
CA ASP A 330 14.37 18.61 -16.80
C ASP A 330 15.53 17.62 -16.56
N ALA A 331 15.41 16.43 -17.16
CA ALA A 331 16.33 15.32 -17.01
C ALA A 331 17.33 15.18 -18.18
N ARG A 332 17.55 16.24 -18.99
CA ARG A 332 18.53 16.20 -20.10
C ARG A 332 19.95 15.88 -19.66
N SER A 333 20.31 16.29 -18.44
CA SER A 333 21.59 15.98 -17.83
C SER A 333 21.43 14.88 -16.79
N PRO A 334 22.31 13.85 -16.76
CA PRO A 334 22.34 12.86 -15.68
C PRO A 334 22.46 13.47 -14.28
N VAL A 335 23.02 14.67 -14.16
CA VAL A 335 23.11 15.41 -12.87
C VAL A 335 21.72 15.69 -12.29
N ALA A 336 20.70 15.90 -13.13
CA ALA A 336 19.32 16.12 -12.68
C ALA A 336 18.72 14.88 -11.99
N MET A 337 19.27 13.68 -12.22
CA MET A 337 18.84 12.46 -11.51
C MET A 337 19.14 12.50 -10.01
N VAL A 338 20.06 13.37 -9.56
CA VAL A 338 20.24 13.62 -8.12
C VAL A 338 18.97 14.21 -7.50
N LEU A 339 18.25 15.07 -8.24
CA LEU A 339 16.97 15.62 -7.82
C LEU A 339 15.88 14.54 -7.84
N ALA A 340 15.84 13.70 -8.88
CA ALA A 340 14.92 12.57 -8.95
C ALA A 340 15.10 11.57 -7.79
N ASN A 341 16.34 11.30 -7.38
CA ASN A 341 16.65 10.41 -6.27
C ASN A 341 16.27 11.00 -4.90
N GLN A 342 16.18 12.32 -4.80
CA GLN A 342 15.73 12.99 -3.57
C GLN A 342 14.23 13.27 -3.56
N PHE A 343 13.56 13.16 -4.71
CA PHE A 343 12.13 13.39 -4.85
C PHE A 343 11.36 12.10 -4.52
N GLN A 344 10.72 12.08 -3.35
CA GLN A 344 9.88 10.97 -2.90
C GLN A 344 8.51 11.03 -3.57
N LEU A 345 8.13 9.92 -4.19
CA LEU A 345 6.81 9.71 -4.77
C LEU A 345 5.81 9.30 -3.69
N LYS A 346 4.56 9.70 -3.87
CA LYS A 346 3.44 9.32 -3.00
C LYS A 346 2.62 8.21 -3.66
N PRO A 347 1.90 7.40 -2.86
CA PRO A 347 0.99 6.39 -3.39
C PRO A 347 0.08 6.98 -4.48
N LYS A 348 -0.07 6.24 -5.59
CA LYS A 348 -0.90 6.64 -6.74
C LYS A 348 -0.44 7.89 -7.50
N ASP A 349 0.78 8.39 -7.28
CA ASP A 349 1.39 9.35 -8.20
C ASP A 349 1.44 8.73 -9.62
N VAL A 350 1.44 9.58 -10.64
CA VAL A 350 1.65 9.21 -12.04
C VAL A 350 2.92 9.88 -12.54
N VAL A 351 3.93 9.09 -12.83
CA VAL A 351 5.15 9.52 -13.52
C VAL A 351 4.89 9.41 -15.02
N TYR A 352 4.98 10.54 -15.72
CA TYR A 352 4.73 10.63 -17.15
C TYR A 352 5.94 11.22 -17.86
N VAL A 353 6.41 10.54 -18.90
CA VAL A 353 7.51 10.99 -19.76
C VAL A 353 6.95 11.30 -21.14
N ASP A 354 7.08 12.55 -21.58
CA ASP A 354 6.62 12.93 -22.91
C ASP A 354 7.61 12.47 -24.00
N GLY A 355 7.13 12.38 -25.24
CA GLY A 355 7.95 12.00 -26.38
C GLY A 355 8.52 13.17 -27.15
N ASN A 356 9.68 12.96 -27.77
CA ASN A 356 10.34 13.98 -28.56
C ASN A 356 9.52 14.37 -29.81
N GLY A 357 9.69 15.60 -30.30
CA GLY A 357 8.92 16.13 -31.42
C GLY A 357 9.06 15.34 -32.73
N LEU A 358 10.21 14.68 -32.94
CA LEU A 358 10.52 13.89 -34.13
C LEU A 358 9.76 12.55 -34.16
N VAL A 359 9.56 11.93 -33.01
CA VAL A 359 8.81 10.67 -32.88
C VAL A 359 7.31 10.90 -33.00
N ARG A 360 6.83 12.07 -32.60
CA ARG A 360 5.46 12.51 -32.89
C ARG A 360 5.23 12.60 -34.40
N PHE A 361 6.18 13.18 -35.13
CA PHE A 361 6.14 13.25 -36.59
C PHE A 361 6.22 11.86 -37.24
N SER A 362 7.08 10.97 -36.73
CA SER A 362 7.20 9.60 -37.27
C SER A 362 5.93 8.77 -37.05
N ARG A 363 5.19 8.96 -35.95
CA ARG A 363 3.86 8.34 -35.75
C ARG A 363 2.82 8.82 -36.76
N VAL A 364 2.83 10.10 -37.10
CA VAL A 364 1.95 10.63 -38.16
C VAL A 364 2.32 10.01 -39.49
N LEU A 365 3.62 9.90 -39.79
CA LEU A 365 4.10 9.30 -41.03
C LEU A 365 3.73 7.81 -41.12
N SER A 366 3.87 7.04 -40.03
CA SER A 366 3.54 5.61 -40.02
C SER A 366 2.05 5.32 -40.23
N LEU A 367 1.16 6.23 -39.82
CA LEU A 367 -0.27 6.16 -40.12
C LEU A 367 -0.60 6.47 -41.59
N LEU A 368 0.26 7.22 -42.28
CA LEU A 368 0.11 7.54 -43.70
C LEU A 368 0.70 6.46 -44.62
N LEU A 369 1.67 5.66 -44.13
CA LEU A 369 2.33 4.60 -44.92
C LEU A 369 1.36 3.60 -45.59
N PRO A 370 0.30 3.11 -44.93
CA PRO A 370 -0.67 2.20 -45.58
C PRO A 370 -1.37 2.85 -46.78
N ALA A 371 -1.75 4.12 -46.67
CA ALA A 371 -2.40 4.87 -47.75
C ALA A 371 -1.42 5.17 -48.90
N ILE A 372 -0.17 5.49 -48.58
CA ILE A 372 0.88 5.72 -49.57
C ILE A 372 1.19 4.43 -50.33
N ASN A 373 1.35 3.30 -49.64
CA ASN A 373 1.56 1.99 -50.27
C ASN A 373 0.35 1.58 -51.11
N ALA A 374 -0.88 1.78 -50.63
CA ALA A 374 -2.09 1.49 -51.41
C ALA A 374 -2.17 2.34 -52.68
N GLY A 375 -1.84 3.64 -52.60
CA GLY A 375 -1.79 4.54 -53.74
C GLY A 375 -0.68 4.19 -54.75
N LEU A 376 0.51 3.82 -54.26
CA LEU A 376 1.62 3.38 -55.11
C LEU A 376 1.29 2.07 -55.84
N THR A 377 0.68 1.12 -55.14
CA THR A 377 0.24 -0.16 -55.71
C THR A 377 -0.86 0.05 -56.76
N ALA A 378 -1.82 0.94 -56.49
CA ALA A 378 -2.87 1.31 -57.45
C ALA A 378 -2.31 2.03 -58.70
N ALA A 379 -1.30 2.88 -58.53
CA ALA A 379 -0.61 3.58 -59.63
C ALA A 379 0.23 2.65 -60.51
N ILE A 380 0.77 1.57 -59.94
CA ILE A 380 1.49 0.52 -60.69
C ILE A 380 0.51 -0.42 -61.40
N ALA A 381 -0.64 -0.71 -60.79
CA ALA A 381 -1.68 -1.58 -61.37
C ALA A 381 -2.50 -0.92 -62.50
N THR A 382 -2.48 0.40 -62.62
CA THR A 382 -3.18 1.17 -63.67
C THR A 382 -2.30 1.51 -64.88
N LYS A 383 -1.07 0.99 -64.91
CA LYS A 383 -0.10 1.15 -65.99
C LYS A 383 0.16 -0.20 -66.66
#